data_AF-A0A1H7W5V6-F1
#
_entry.id   AF-A0A1H7W5V6-F1
#
_cell.length_a   1.000
_cell.length_b   1.000
_cell.length_c   1.000
_cell.angle_alpha   90.00
_cell.angle_beta   90.00
_cell.angle_gamma   90.00
#
_symmetry.space_group_name_H-M   'P 1'
#
loop_
_entity.id
_entity.type
_entity.pdbx_description
1 polymer ?
#
loop_
_entity_poly.entity_id
_entity_poly.type
_entity_poly.pdbx_seq_one_letter_code
_entity_poly.pdbx_strand_id
1 'polypeptide(L)'
;MGNSAFRLKPGGVVVSARRAGTTAAIDQLNKYLTWAEMPVISSRYWNMVHGFTPEEVRQDQEGIQIMRVLGRNMAWFLKCKEAGEKAGVPLPEKEPLISTPFIR
;
A
#
# COMPACT_ATOMS: atom_id res chain seq x y z
N MET A 1 -15.53 -1.52 15.42
CA MET A 1 -14.82 -0.23 15.57
C MET A 1 -14.01 0.08 14.31
N GLY A 2 -14.09 1.31 13.83
CA GLY A 2 -13.07 2.00 13.00
C GLY A 2 -12.85 1.63 11.53
N ASN A 3 -12.94 0.37 11.12
CA ASN A 3 -12.26 -0.08 9.88
C ASN A 3 -13.09 -0.06 8.58
N SER A 4 -14.39 0.26 8.64
CA SER A 4 -15.24 0.20 7.43
C SER A 4 -14.84 1.22 6.36
N ALA A 5 -14.24 2.34 6.75
CA ALA A 5 -13.85 3.38 5.82
C ALA A 5 -12.68 2.99 4.90
N PHE A 6 -11.85 2.02 5.30
CA PHE A 6 -10.62 1.64 4.59
C PHE A 6 -10.66 0.23 4.02
N ARG A 7 -11.47 -0.67 4.58
CA ARG A 7 -11.61 -2.05 4.11
C ARG A 7 -11.72 -2.15 2.59
N LEU A 8 -10.87 -2.98 2.00
CA LEU A 8 -10.79 -3.26 0.55
C LEU A 8 -10.50 -2.05 -0.35
N LYS A 9 -10.10 -0.90 0.20
CA LYS A 9 -9.54 0.20 -0.59
C LYS A 9 -8.06 -0.08 -0.81
N PRO A 10 -7.57 -0.14 -2.05
CA PRO A 10 -6.16 -0.36 -2.31
C PRO A 10 -5.33 0.80 -1.75
N GLY A 11 -4.20 0.49 -1.13
CA GLY A 11 -3.29 1.45 -0.53
C GLY A 11 -1.84 1.12 -0.86
N GLY A 12 -0.99 2.13 -0.98
CA GLY A 12 0.45 1.96 -1.16
C GLY A 12 1.20 2.97 -0.31
N VAL A 13 2.26 2.52 0.36
CA VAL A 13 3.16 3.38 1.13
C VAL A 13 4.31 3.84 0.22
N VAL A 14 4.73 5.09 0.35
CA VAL A 14 5.96 5.62 -0.25
C VAL A 14 6.77 6.29 0.85
N VAL A 15 8.09 6.05 0.86
CA VAL A 15 9.00 6.68 1.82
C VAL A 15 10.13 7.39 1.08
N SER A 16 10.55 8.55 1.58
CA SER A 16 11.73 9.25 1.10
C SER A 16 12.71 9.50 2.24
N ALA A 17 14.01 9.37 1.99
CA ALA A 17 15.04 9.78 2.93
C ALA A 17 16.33 10.22 2.24
N ARG A 18 17.13 11.02 2.93
CA ARG A 18 18.46 11.41 2.46
C ARG A 18 19.51 10.30 2.60
N ARG A 19 19.40 9.44 3.62
CA ARG A 19 20.46 8.47 3.99
C ARG A 19 19.96 7.09 4.36
N ALA A 20 19.16 6.97 5.42
CA ALA A 20 18.74 5.68 5.97
C ALA A 20 17.36 5.79 6.64
N GLY A 21 16.78 4.65 7.01
CA GLY A 21 15.51 4.55 7.74
C GLY A 21 14.29 4.22 6.87
N THR A 22 14.44 4.20 5.54
CA THR A 22 13.36 3.93 4.59
C THR A 22 12.78 2.52 4.76
N THR A 23 13.61 1.50 4.94
CA THR A 23 13.16 0.11 5.17
C THR A 23 12.39 -0.05 6.48
N ALA A 24 12.86 0.51 7.60
CA ALA A 24 12.13 0.41 8.87
C ALA A 24 10.79 1.17 8.80
N ALA A 25 10.77 2.34 8.16
CA ALA A 25 9.57 3.14 7.99
C ALA A 25 8.54 2.44 7.09
N ILE A 26 8.96 1.88 5.94
CA ILE A 26 8.03 1.21 5.02
C ILE A 26 7.44 -0.05 5.65
N ASP A 27 8.24 -0.83 6.40
CA ASP A 27 7.78 -2.01 7.13
C ASP A 27 6.75 -1.65 8.21
N GLN A 28 6.99 -0.57 8.96
CA GLN A 28 6.05 -0.12 9.98
C GLN A 28 4.76 0.41 9.35
N LEU A 29 4.85 1.22 8.31
CA LEU A 29 3.69 1.85 7.68
C LEU A 29 2.78 0.83 6.97
N ASN A 30 3.35 -0.20 6.34
CA ASN A 30 2.57 -1.24 5.69
C ASN A 30 1.67 -2.03 6.67
N LYS A 31 2.05 -2.13 7.95
CA LYS A 31 1.22 -2.79 8.98
C LYS A 31 -0.14 -2.13 9.13
N TYR A 32 -0.21 -0.80 9.04
CA TYR A 32 -1.50 -0.10 9.14
C TYR A 32 -2.44 -0.46 7.99
N LEU A 33 -1.91 -0.65 6.78
CA LEU A 33 -2.71 -1.09 5.63
C LEU A 33 -3.24 -2.51 5.84
N THR A 34 -2.40 -3.42 6.33
CA THR A 34 -2.80 -4.82 6.53
C THR A 34 -3.79 -4.97 7.68
N TRP A 35 -3.63 -4.22 8.78
CA TRP A 35 -4.63 -4.14 9.85
C TRP A 35 -5.96 -3.58 9.36
N ALA A 36 -5.94 -2.73 8.34
CA ALA A 36 -7.11 -2.10 7.77
C ALA A 36 -7.85 -2.94 6.70
N GLU A 37 -7.44 -4.20 6.47
CA GLU A 37 -7.94 -5.03 5.35
C GLU A 37 -7.78 -4.34 3.98
N MET A 38 -6.73 -3.54 3.80
CA MET A 38 -6.44 -2.86 2.55
C MET A 38 -5.55 -3.73 1.65
N PRO A 39 -5.88 -3.92 0.36
CA PRO A 39 -4.96 -4.48 -0.61
C PRO A 39 -3.71 -3.60 -0.72
N VAL A 40 -2.55 -4.17 -0.37
CA VAL A 40 -1.28 -3.46 -0.43
C VAL A 40 -0.77 -3.48 -1.86
N ILE A 41 -0.74 -2.30 -2.49
CA ILE A 41 -0.23 -2.13 -3.84
C ILE A 41 1.28 -1.98 -3.77
N SER A 42 1.98 -2.94 -4.36
CA SER A 42 3.43 -2.94 -4.47
C SER A 42 3.90 -2.42 -5.83
N SER A 43 5.17 -2.05 -5.88
CA SER A 43 5.91 -1.82 -7.11
C SER A 43 6.83 -3.01 -7.42
N ARG A 44 7.81 -2.81 -8.30
CA ARG A 44 8.85 -3.81 -8.65
C ARG A 44 9.92 -4.01 -7.57
N TYR A 45 9.95 -3.13 -6.56
CA TYR A 45 10.82 -3.17 -5.39
C TYR A 45 10.21 -2.33 -4.26
N TRP A 46 10.90 -2.13 -3.14
CA TRP A 46 10.42 -1.29 -2.05
C TRP A 46 10.15 0.14 -2.53
N ASN A 47 8.98 0.69 -2.18
CA ASN A 47 8.49 2.00 -2.61
C ASN A 47 9.25 3.15 -1.92
N MET A 48 10.53 3.29 -2.23
CA MET A 48 11.45 4.20 -1.58
C MET A 48 12.16 5.06 -2.62
N VAL A 49 12.47 6.31 -2.24
CA VAL A 49 13.28 7.22 -3.04
C VAL A 49 14.31 7.93 -2.18
N HIS A 50 15.47 8.27 -2.73
CA HIS A 50 16.55 8.92 -1.99
C HIS A 50 16.95 10.28 -2.57
N GLY A 51 17.17 11.24 -1.68
CA GLY A 51 17.62 12.60 -2.01
C GLY A 51 17.41 13.56 -0.85
N PHE A 52 18.23 14.61 -0.77
CA PHE A 52 18.04 15.72 0.19
C PHE A 52 17.05 16.75 -0.33
N THR A 53 17.04 16.96 -1.66
CA THR A 53 16.15 17.89 -2.36
C THR A 53 15.27 17.13 -3.35
N PRO A 54 14.12 17.70 -3.77
CA PRO A 54 13.30 17.11 -4.84
C PRO A 54 14.08 16.90 -6.15
N GLU A 55 15.03 17.78 -6.45
CA GLU A 55 15.89 17.70 -7.63
C GLU A 55 16.82 16.49 -7.55
N GLU A 56 17.41 16.23 -6.38
CA GLU A 56 18.19 15.01 -6.12
C GLU A 56 17.32 13.75 -6.16
N VAL A 57 16.10 13.78 -5.61
CA VAL A 57 15.16 12.65 -5.71
C VAL A 57 14.84 12.31 -7.17
N ARG A 58 14.77 13.30 -8.07
CA ARG A 58 14.59 13.05 -9.51
C ARG A 58 15.81 12.40 -10.17
N GLN A 59 16.98 12.46 -9.55
CA GLN A 59 18.19 11.80 -10.01
C GLN A 59 18.27 10.33 -9.55
N ASP A 60 17.50 9.94 -8.52
CA ASP A 60 17.28 8.53 -8.16
C ASP A 60 16.42 7.83 -9.22
N GLN A 61 17.05 7.45 -10.34
CA GLN A 61 16.35 6.91 -11.51
C GLN A 61 15.60 5.61 -11.21
N GLU A 62 16.13 4.77 -10.32
CA GLU A 62 15.47 3.55 -9.87
C GLU A 62 14.28 3.89 -8.98
N GLY A 63 14.45 4.75 -7.99
CA GLY A 63 13.35 5.23 -7.13
C GLY A 63 12.21 5.83 -7.94
N ILE A 64 12.50 6.70 -8.91
CA ILE A 64 11.48 7.27 -9.80
C ILE A 64 10.85 6.19 -10.70
N GLN A 65 11.61 5.19 -11.16
CA GLN A 65 11.02 4.05 -11.88
C GLN A 65 10.05 3.27 -10.99
N ILE A 66 10.40 3.03 -9.73
CA ILE A 66 9.55 2.38 -8.73
C ILE A 66 8.27 3.19 -8.54
N MET A 67 8.33 4.53 -8.46
CA MET A 67 7.14 5.37 -8.34
C MET A 67 6.21 5.28 -9.56
N ARG A 68 6.78 5.28 -10.78
CA ARG A 68 5.99 5.11 -12.01
C ARG A 68 5.30 3.74 -12.07
N VAL A 69 5.99 2.68 -11.67
CA VAL A 69 5.42 1.33 -11.62
C VAL A 69 4.33 1.23 -10.56
N LEU A 70 4.55 1.80 -9.36
CA LEU A 70 3.56 1.85 -8.29
C LEU A 70 2.26 2.52 -8.78
N GLY A 71 2.37 3.68 -9.43
CA GLY A 71 1.23 4.40 -9.96
C GLY A 71 0.45 3.61 -11.01
N ARG A 72 1.16 2.91 -11.91
CA ARG A 72 0.53 2.03 -12.92
C ARG A 72 -0.18 0.85 -12.28
N ASN A 73 0.42 0.21 -11.28
CA ASN A 73 -0.17 -0.90 -10.55
C ASN A 73 -1.42 -0.42 -9.79
N MET A 74 -1.35 0.70 -9.08
CA MET A 74 -2.49 1.30 -8.38
C MET A 74 -3.65 1.59 -9.35
N ALA A 75 -3.36 2.23 -10.48
CA ALA A 75 -4.36 2.54 -11.49
C ALA A 75 -5.03 1.27 -12.05
N TRP A 76 -4.26 0.19 -12.26
CA TRP A 76 -4.82 -1.08 -12.70
C TRP A 76 -5.76 -1.69 -11.65
N PHE A 77 -5.36 -1.72 -10.37
CA PHE A 77 -6.21 -2.24 -9.29
C PHE A 77 -7.50 -1.45 -9.11
N LEU A 78 -7.45 -0.12 -9.22
CA LEU A 78 -8.65 0.73 -9.18
C LEU A 78 -9.62 0.37 -10.32
N LYS A 79 -9.10 0.18 -11.54
CA LYS A 79 -9.90 -0.23 -12.70
C LYS A 79 -10.49 -1.64 -12.52
N CYS A 80 -9.72 -2.58 -11.98
CA CYS A 80 -10.21 -3.92 -11.68
C CYS A 80 -11.32 -3.91 -10.64
N LYS A 81 -11.18 -3.09 -9.58
CA LYS A 81 -12.22 -2.91 -8.58
C LYS A 81 -13.51 -2.36 -9.22
N GLU A 82 -13.39 -1.30 -10.02
CA GLU A 82 -14.52 -0.71 -10.74
C GLU A 82 -15.19 -1.73 -11.69
N ALA A 83 -14.39 -2.52 -12.41
CA ALA A 83 -14.88 -3.57 -13.30
C ALA A 83 -15.62 -4.68 -12.52
N GLY A 84 -15.09 -5.11 -11.37
CA GLY A 84 -15.75 -6.08 -10.49
C GLY A 84 -17.08 -5.59 -9.95
N GLU A 85 -17.15 -4.32 -9.53
CA GLU A 85 -18.40 -3.68 -9.09
C GLU A 85 -19.42 -3.63 -10.22
N LYS A 86 -19.01 -3.25 -11.44
CA LYS A 86 -19.88 -3.23 -12.62
C LYS A 86 -20.35 -4.63 -13.05
N ALA A 87 -19.51 -5.64 -12.86
CA ALA A 87 -19.86 -7.04 -13.13
C ALA A 87 -20.73 -7.67 -12.02
N GLY A 88 -21.03 -6.93 -10.94
CA GLY A 88 -21.84 -7.43 -9.83
C GLY A 88 -21.10 -8.41 -8.93
N VAL A 89 -19.76 -8.39 -8.91
CA VAL A 89 -18.97 -9.20 -7.99
C VAL A 89 -19.21 -8.69 -6.56
N PRO A 90 -19.79 -9.50 -5.66
CA PRO A 90 -20.09 -9.05 -4.31
C PRO A 90 -18.79 -8.83 -3.52
N LEU A 91 -18.83 -7.89 -2.57
CA LEU A 91 -17.75 -7.78 -1.59
C LEU A 91 -17.68 -9.07 -0.76
N PRO A 92 -16.48 -9.53 -0.38
CA PRO A 92 -16.35 -10.71 0.47
C PRO A 92 -17.01 -10.44 1.82
N GLU A 93 -17.66 -11.49 2.34
CA GLU A 93 -18.28 -11.49 3.66
C GLU A 93 -17.25 -11.09 4.71
N LYS A 94 -17.69 -10.31 5.70
CA LYS A 94 -16.83 -9.89 6.78
C LYS A 94 -16.89 -10.93 7.90
N GLU A 95 -15.76 -11.53 8.19
CA GLU A 95 -15.65 -12.48 9.30
C GLU A 95 -15.78 -11.73 10.65
N PRO A 96 -16.55 -12.26 11.61
CA PRO A 96 -16.58 -11.72 12.96
C PRO A 96 -15.20 -11.86 13.62
N LEU A 97 -14.77 -10.80 14.31
CA LEU A 97 -13.51 -10.82 15.04
C LEU A 97 -13.58 -11.82 16.21
N ILE A 98 -12.71 -12.82 16.21
CA ILE A 98 -12.51 -13.72 17.34
C ILE A 98 -11.26 -13.25 18.09
N SER A 99 -11.43 -12.84 19.35
CA SER A 99 -10.33 -12.45 20.21
C SER A 99 -9.95 -13.62 21.12
N THR A 100 -8.85 -14.29 20.84
CA THR A 100 -8.31 -15.38 21.67
C THR A 100 -7.08 -14.88 22.44
N PRO A 101 -7.15 -14.65 23.77
CA PRO A 101 -6.03 -14.15 24.55
C PRO A 101 -4.97 -15.24 24.78
N PHE A 102 -4.10 -15.47 23.81
CA PHE A 102 -2.88 -16.34 23.78
C PHE A 102 -2.94 -17.76 24.38
N ILE A 103 -4.01 -18.19 25.04
CA ILE A 103 -4.24 -19.52 25.61
C ILE A 103 -5.77 -19.78 25.65
N ARG A 104 -6.15 -20.93 25.08
CA ARG A 104 -7.43 -21.68 25.07
C ARG A 104 -8.74 -20.89 25.16
#